data_AF-A0A0C3PQP0-F1
#
_entry.id   AF-A0A0C3PQP0-F1
#
_cell.length_a   1.000
_cell.length_b   1.000
_cell.length_c   1.000
_cell.angle_alpha   90.00
_cell.angle_beta   90.00
_cell.angle_gamma   90.00
#
_symmetry.space_group_name_H-M   'P 1'
#
loop_
_entity.id
_entity.type
_entity.pdbx_description
1 polymer ?
#
loop_
_entity_poly.entity_id
_entity_poly.type
_entity_poly.pdbx_seq_one_letter_code
_entity_poly.pdbx_strand_id
1 'polypeptide(L)'
;MLSSDHIGSQEEGMKDNPIVLEAITVSQVTSFCRVACCRRFDAAPDMTLKEWSEALQIATLWRFEQLRAYIIMNIDSMAWDPFDRIQVADDCGLTDWLHPAYARLCARDASLTIEEGRRIGFERFAALVKIREDDFKSAIRSGSRWPNSATYGNPPGPKVNCTSEWCRPRYRLSSREESFLGKIAQSEALKVDGN
;
A
#
# COMPACT_ATOMS: atom_id res chain seq x y z
N MET A 1 -12.74 -19.47 -35.16
CA MET A 1 -12.70 -18.02 -35.42
C MET A 1 -13.48 -17.35 -34.31
N LEU A 2 -12.90 -16.37 -33.61
CA LEU A 2 -13.64 -15.62 -32.60
C LEU A 2 -14.77 -14.88 -33.33
N SER A 3 -16.00 -15.34 -33.17
CA SER A 3 -17.20 -14.71 -33.69
C SER A 3 -18.09 -14.45 -32.49
N SER A 4 -18.01 -13.27 -31.92
CA SER A 4 -18.79 -12.87 -30.75
C SER A 4 -18.60 -11.38 -30.55
N ASP A 5 -19.60 -10.75 -29.97
CA ASP A 5 -19.85 -9.32 -29.68
C ASP A 5 -18.71 -8.53 -28.99
N HIS A 6 -17.51 -9.08 -28.91
CA HIS A 6 -16.30 -8.55 -28.27
C HIS A 6 -15.25 -8.09 -29.30
N ILE A 7 -15.51 -8.28 -30.60
CA ILE A 7 -14.66 -7.77 -31.67
C ILE A 7 -15.27 -6.45 -32.12
N GLY A 8 -14.54 -5.38 -31.88
CA GLY A 8 -14.85 -4.03 -32.35
C GLY A 8 -15.10 -3.96 -33.86
N SER A 9 -15.47 -2.79 -34.36
CA SER A 9 -15.60 -2.60 -35.81
C SER A 9 -14.25 -2.87 -36.52
N GLN A 10 -14.27 -3.24 -37.81
CA GLN A 10 -13.02 -3.50 -38.56
C GLN A 10 -12.04 -2.32 -38.57
N GLU A 11 -12.55 -1.10 -38.41
CA GLU A 11 -11.76 0.14 -38.40
C GLU A 11 -11.27 0.51 -36.99
N GLU A 12 -11.77 -0.13 -35.92
CA GLU A 12 -11.44 0.22 -34.54
C GLU A 12 -9.99 -0.15 -34.19
N GLY A 13 -9.27 0.78 -33.57
CA GLY A 13 -7.85 0.64 -33.26
C GLY A 13 -6.92 1.06 -34.40
N MET A 14 -7.45 1.55 -35.52
CA MET A 14 -6.65 2.18 -36.58
C MET A 14 -6.30 3.63 -36.24
N LYS A 15 -5.36 4.22 -36.99
CA LYS A 15 -4.90 5.61 -36.81
C LYS A 15 -6.05 6.62 -36.85
N ASP A 16 -7.01 6.40 -37.74
CA ASP A 16 -8.14 7.30 -37.96
C ASP A 16 -9.35 6.99 -37.06
N ASN A 17 -9.35 5.84 -36.38
CA ASN A 17 -10.39 5.43 -35.44
C ASN A 17 -9.77 4.69 -34.22
N PRO A 18 -9.01 5.41 -33.37
CA PRO A 18 -8.30 4.80 -32.26
C PRO A 18 -9.24 4.36 -31.13
N ILE A 19 -8.82 3.36 -30.36
CA ILE A 19 -9.50 3.01 -29.10
C ILE A 19 -9.23 4.13 -28.09
N VAL A 20 -10.26 4.87 -27.73
CA VAL A 20 -10.18 5.95 -26.75
C VAL A 20 -10.34 5.36 -25.35
N LEU A 21 -9.28 5.43 -24.56
CA LEU A 21 -9.28 5.02 -23.15
C LEU A 21 -9.61 6.23 -22.27
N GLU A 22 -10.89 6.40 -21.94
CA GLU A 22 -11.34 7.47 -21.04
C GLU A 22 -10.89 7.21 -19.59
N ALA A 23 -10.62 8.29 -18.84
CA ALA A 23 -10.19 8.26 -17.44
C ALA A 23 -8.85 7.54 -17.16
N ILE A 24 -8.04 7.25 -18.17
CA ILE A 24 -6.72 6.64 -18.04
C ILE A 24 -5.65 7.60 -18.60
N THR A 25 -4.55 7.79 -17.87
CA THR A 25 -3.43 8.63 -18.33
C THR A 25 -2.42 7.82 -19.14
N VAL A 26 -1.66 8.53 -20.00
CA VAL A 26 -0.55 7.92 -20.75
C VAL A 26 0.51 7.32 -19.81
N SER A 27 0.75 7.95 -18.65
CA SER A 27 1.71 7.42 -17.67
C SER A 27 1.26 6.08 -17.10
N GLN A 28 -0.04 5.94 -16.79
CA GLN A 28 -0.61 4.68 -16.31
C GLN A 28 -0.48 3.55 -17.32
N VAL A 29 -0.84 3.81 -18.59
CA VAL A 29 -0.68 2.80 -19.66
C VAL A 29 0.80 2.45 -19.86
N THR A 30 1.69 3.44 -19.82
CA THR A 30 3.13 3.22 -19.98
C THR A 30 3.68 2.35 -18.85
N SER A 31 3.36 2.69 -17.60
CA SER A 31 3.72 1.92 -16.41
C SER A 31 3.19 0.48 -16.51
N PHE A 32 1.92 0.29 -16.87
CA PHE A 32 1.34 -1.03 -17.09
C PHE A 32 2.07 -1.82 -18.16
N CYS A 33 2.30 -1.23 -19.33
CA CYS A 33 2.98 -1.88 -20.46
C CYS A 33 4.40 -2.30 -20.10
N ARG A 34 5.13 -1.50 -19.32
CA ARG A 34 6.47 -1.87 -18.84
C ARG A 34 6.41 -3.18 -18.04
N VAL A 35 5.44 -3.34 -17.14
CA VAL A 35 5.28 -4.58 -16.36
C VAL A 35 4.76 -5.72 -17.23
N ALA A 36 3.77 -5.47 -18.09
CA ALA A 36 3.14 -6.49 -18.92
C ALA A 36 4.10 -7.07 -19.98
N CYS A 37 5.04 -6.27 -20.47
CA CYS A 37 6.06 -6.67 -21.43
C CYS A 37 7.30 -7.31 -20.78
N CYS A 38 7.45 -7.24 -19.46
CA CYS A 38 8.54 -7.95 -18.76
C CYS A 38 8.32 -9.46 -18.85
N ARG A 39 9.34 -10.20 -19.32
CA ARG A 39 9.26 -11.66 -19.32
C ARG A 39 9.50 -12.17 -17.90
N ARG A 40 8.93 -13.33 -17.59
CA ARG A 40 9.04 -13.97 -16.27
C ARG A 40 10.49 -14.22 -15.80
N PHE A 41 11.44 -14.30 -16.73
CA PHE A 41 12.86 -14.55 -16.46
C PHE A 41 13.72 -13.28 -16.52
N ASP A 42 13.14 -12.14 -16.87
CA ASP A 42 13.84 -10.86 -16.84
C ASP A 42 13.90 -10.35 -15.39
N ALA A 43 14.90 -9.52 -15.10
CA ALA A 43 14.90 -8.76 -13.86
C ALA A 43 13.62 -7.89 -13.80
N ALA A 44 13.11 -7.66 -12.58
CA ALA A 44 11.99 -6.74 -12.41
C ALA A 44 12.37 -5.37 -12.97
N PRO A 45 11.44 -4.69 -13.67
CA PRO A 45 11.73 -3.39 -14.25
C PRO A 45 12.05 -2.41 -13.13
N ASP A 46 13.09 -1.59 -13.34
CA ASP A 46 13.43 -0.51 -12.41
C ASP A 46 12.35 0.58 -12.48
N MET A 47 11.50 0.61 -11.47
CA MET A 47 10.29 1.42 -11.41
C MET A 47 10.10 1.94 -9.98
N THR A 48 9.68 3.20 -9.90
CA THR A 48 9.30 3.87 -8.67
C THR A 48 7.99 3.32 -8.13
N LEU A 49 7.73 3.52 -6.82
CA LEU A 49 6.46 3.12 -6.19
C LEU A 49 5.24 3.69 -6.93
N LYS A 50 5.32 4.95 -7.38
CA LYS A 50 4.26 5.61 -8.15
C LYS A 50 3.97 4.88 -9.46
N GLU A 51 5.00 4.51 -10.22
CA GLU A 51 4.82 3.77 -11.48
C GLU A 51 4.25 2.37 -11.22
N TRP A 52 4.67 1.69 -10.15
CA TRP A 52 4.05 0.41 -9.78
C TRP A 52 2.57 0.54 -9.39
N SER A 53 2.20 1.58 -8.63
CA SER A 53 0.80 1.85 -8.29
C SER A 53 -0.05 2.19 -9.52
N GLU A 54 0.49 2.99 -10.44
CA GLU A 54 -0.15 3.27 -11.72
C GLU A 54 -0.39 1.98 -12.54
N ALA A 55 0.60 1.09 -12.60
CA ALA A 55 0.45 -0.22 -13.24
C ALA A 55 -0.61 -1.09 -12.51
N LEU A 56 -0.67 -1.03 -11.18
CA LEU A 56 -1.63 -1.77 -10.37
C LEU A 56 -3.08 -1.33 -10.64
N GLN A 57 -3.31 -0.03 -10.78
CA GLN A 57 -4.62 0.53 -11.11
C GLN A 57 -5.14 -0.05 -12.43
N ILE A 58 -4.29 -0.04 -13.47
CA ILE A 58 -4.66 -0.58 -14.79
C ILE A 58 -4.84 -2.10 -14.76
N ALA A 59 -3.95 -2.83 -14.08
CA ALA A 59 -4.08 -4.28 -13.94
C ALA A 59 -5.38 -4.66 -13.21
N THR A 60 -5.82 -3.86 -12.24
CA THR A 60 -7.09 -4.06 -11.53
C THR A 60 -8.29 -3.69 -12.41
N LEU A 61 -8.23 -2.54 -13.09
CA LEU A 61 -9.28 -2.07 -13.98
C LEU A 61 -9.57 -3.06 -15.12
N TRP A 62 -8.53 -3.60 -15.73
CA TRP A 62 -8.64 -4.57 -16.83
C TRP A 62 -8.68 -6.03 -16.37
N ARG A 63 -8.71 -6.30 -15.06
CA ARG A 63 -8.83 -7.65 -14.46
C ARG A 63 -7.70 -8.61 -14.84
N PHE A 64 -6.47 -8.10 -14.94
CA PHE A 64 -5.27 -8.92 -15.15
C PHE A 64 -4.77 -9.50 -13.82
N GLU A 65 -5.49 -10.50 -13.26
CA GLU A 65 -5.25 -11.00 -11.90
C GLU A 65 -3.82 -11.49 -11.63
N GLN A 66 -3.20 -12.20 -12.59
CA GLN A 66 -1.83 -12.70 -12.43
C GLN A 66 -0.81 -11.55 -12.41
N LEU A 67 -1.00 -10.56 -13.27
CA LEU A 67 -0.14 -9.38 -13.34
C LEU A 67 -0.34 -8.49 -12.10
N ARG A 68 -1.59 -8.35 -11.67
CA ARG A 68 -1.97 -7.68 -10.42
C ARG A 68 -1.24 -8.30 -9.22
N ALA A 69 -1.28 -9.63 -9.08
CA ALA A 69 -0.56 -10.33 -8.01
C ALA A 69 0.96 -10.11 -8.08
N TYR A 70 1.53 -10.13 -9.29
CA TYR A 70 2.95 -9.84 -9.50
C TYR A 70 3.31 -8.40 -9.09
N ILE A 71 2.50 -7.41 -9.47
CA ILE A 71 2.71 -6.01 -9.10
C ILE A 71 2.62 -5.84 -7.58
N ILE A 72 1.59 -6.40 -6.94
CA ILE A 72 1.42 -6.35 -5.48
C ILE A 72 2.65 -6.92 -4.75
N MET A 73 3.21 -8.03 -5.24
CA MET A 73 4.43 -8.62 -4.66
C MET A 73 5.64 -7.68 -4.77
N ASN A 74 5.78 -6.93 -5.87
CA ASN A 74 6.85 -5.95 -6.03
C ASN A 74 6.64 -4.75 -5.10
N ILE A 75 5.43 -4.19 -5.07
CA ILE A 75 5.07 -3.08 -4.19
C ILE A 75 5.29 -3.45 -2.72
N ASP A 76 4.88 -4.66 -2.30
CA ASP A 76 5.03 -5.12 -0.92
C ASP A 76 6.49 -5.10 -0.43
N SER A 77 7.43 -5.37 -1.34
CA SER A 77 8.86 -5.37 -1.04
C SER A 77 9.52 -3.98 -0.99
N MET A 78 8.83 -2.93 -1.45
CA MET A 78 9.34 -1.55 -1.47
C MET A 78 8.57 -0.57 -0.58
N ALA A 79 7.27 -0.79 -0.38
CA ALA A 79 6.38 0.08 0.41
C ALA A 79 6.55 -0.17 1.92
N TRP A 80 7.72 0.23 2.44
CA TRP A 80 8.08 0.12 3.86
C TRP A 80 7.51 1.26 4.70
N ASP A 81 7.40 2.45 4.11
CA ASP A 81 6.79 3.60 4.75
C ASP A 81 5.27 3.38 4.92
N PRO A 82 4.73 3.51 6.14
CA PRO A 82 3.30 3.28 6.37
C PRO A 82 2.39 4.23 5.57
N PHE A 83 2.81 5.47 5.33
CA PHE A 83 1.98 6.44 4.60
C PHE A 83 1.92 6.11 3.12
N ASP A 84 3.05 5.72 2.54
CA ASP A 84 3.09 5.25 1.16
C ASP A 84 2.20 4.02 0.99
N ARG A 85 2.22 3.12 1.98
CA ARG A 85 1.38 1.92 1.97
C ARG A 85 -0.11 2.23 2.10
N ILE A 86 -0.48 3.21 2.94
CA ILE A 86 -1.86 3.71 3.05
C ILE A 86 -2.30 4.34 1.72
N GLN A 87 -1.44 5.17 1.11
CA GLN A 87 -1.74 5.80 -0.16
C GLN A 87 -2.00 4.78 -1.27
N VAL A 88 -1.12 3.78 -1.43
CA VAL A 88 -1.33 2.70 -2.41
C VAL A 88 -2.59 1.90 -2.11
N ALA A 89 -2.87 1.64 -0.82
CA ALA A 89 -4.07 0.92 -0.42
C ALA A 89 -5.34 1.67 -0.78
N ASP A 90 -5.40 2.98 -0.53
CA ASP A 90 -6.53 3.82 -0.89
C ASP A 90 -6.67 3.94 -2.43
N ASP A 91 -5.56 4.17 -3.14
CA ASP A 91 -5.55 4.39 -4.60
C ASP A 91 -5.85 3.14 -5.42
N CYS A 92 -5.59 1.94 -4.87
CA CYS A 92 -5.68 0.66 -5.57
C CYS A 92 -6.65 -0.34 -4.92
N GLY A 93 -7.36 0.06 -3.85
CA GLY A 93 -8.29 -0.81 -3.12
C GLY A 93 -7.60 -1.99 -2.41
N LEU A 94 -6.38 -1.83 -1.91
CA LEU A 94 -5.68 -2.85 -1.11
C LEU A 94 -6.03 -2.73 0.38
N THR A 95 -7.30 -2.92 0.69
CA THR A 95 -7.91 -2.86 2.02
C THR A 95 -7.09 -3.53 3.13
N ASP A 96 -6.55 -4.72 2.85
CA ASP A 96 -5.76 -5.52 3.80
C ASP A 96 -4.44 -4.85 4.25
N TRP A 97 -4.00 -3.82 3.54
CA TRP A 97 -2.75 -3.12 3.85
C TRP A 97 -2.92 -1.99 4.88
N LEU A 98 -4.16 -1.50 5.06
CA LEU A 98 -4.45 -0.35 5.91
C LEU A 98 -4.19 -0.65 7.39
N HIS A 99 -4.75 -1.74 7.92
CA HIS A 99 -4.59 -2.10 9.34
C HIS A 99 -3.13 -2.34 9.74
N PRO A 100 -2.32 -3.10 8.98
CA PRO A 100 -0.89 -3.20 9.24
C PRO A 100 -0.15 -1.86 9.24
N ALA A 101 -0.49 -0.97 8.29
CA ALA A 101 0.13 0.36 8.23
C ALA A 101 -0.25 1.22 9.45
N TYR A 102 -1.52 1.22 9.84
CA TYR A 102 -2.01 1.88 11.05
C TYR A 102 -1.35 1.33 12.32
N ALA A 103 -1.17 0.01 12.41
CA ALA A 103 -0.49 -0.63 13.54
C ALA A 103 0.95 -0.15 13.69
N ARG A 104 1.69 -0.02 12.58
CA ARG A 104 3.04 0.56 12.57
C ARG A 104 3.04 2.02 13.02
N LEU A 105 2.07 2.83 12.58
CA LEU A 105 1.92 4.21 13.02
C LEU A 105 1.61 4.32 14.52
N CYS A 106 0.77 3.42 15.06
CA CYS A 106 0.45 3.39 16.49
C CYS A 106 1.65 2.96 17.35
N ALA A 107 2.47 2.02 16.88
CA ALA A 107 3.62 1.52 17.62
C ALA A 107 4.84 2.46 17.63
N ARG A 108 4.87 3.47 16.74
CA ARG A 108 5.99 4.41 16.62
C ARG A 108 6.19 5.22 17.91
N ASP A 109 7.43 5.39 18.35
CA ASP A 109 7.71 6.21 19.54
C ASP A 109 7.51 7.71 19.28
N ALA A 110 7.86 8.17 18.08
CA ALA A 110 7.62 9.55 17.64
C ALA A 110 6.11 9.84 17.50
N SER A 111 5.69 11.04 17.94
CA SER A 111 4.33 11.54 17.77
C SER A 111 3.96 11.68 16.29
N LEU A 112 2.66 11.64 15.99
CA LEU A 112 2.17 11.95 14.66
C LEU A 112 2.19 13.47 14.45
N THR A 113 2.66 13.91 13.28
CA THR A 113 2.73 15.34 12.94
C THR A 113 1.46 15.83 12.24
N ILE A 114 1.34 17.15 12.11
CA ILE A 114 0.20 17.77 11.41
C ILE A 114 0.25 17.40 9.92
N GLU A 115 1.44 17.38 9.32
CA GLU A 115 1.67 17.01 7.92
C GLU A 115 1.25 15.56 7.67
N GLU A 116 1.58 14.65 8.59
CA GLU A 116 1.14 13.26 8.53
C GLU A 116 -0.38 13.14 8.66
N GLY A 117 -0.99 13.92 9.56
CA GLY A 117 -2.44 14.00 9.70
C GLY A 117 -3.15 14.50 8.43
N ARG A 118 -2.54 15.44 7.69
CA ARG A 118 -3.06 15.87 6.38
C ARG A 118 -3.01 14.75 5.34
N ARG A 119 -1.97 13.89 5.37
CA ARG A 119 -1.82 12.78 4.41
C ARG A 119 -2.87 11.68 4.61
N ILE A 120 -3.16 11.31 5.85
CA ILE A 120 -4.09 10.20 6.15
C ILE A 120 -5.54 10.62 6.35
N GLY A 121 -5.80 11.93 6.46
CA GLY A 121 -7.11 12.48 6.75
C GLY A 121 -7.40 12.60 8.25
N PHE A 122 -8.24 13.58 8.60
CA PHE A 122 -8.48 13.98 9.98
C PHE A 122 -9.11 12.86 10.83
N GLU A 123 -10.10 12.14 10.30
CA GLU A 123 -10.80 11.09 11.05
C GLU A 123 -9.88 9.94 11.43
N ARG A 124 -9.14 9.41 10.44
CA ARG A 124 -8.14 8.35 10.65
C ARG A 124 -7.05 8.84 11.60
N PHE A 125 -6.55 10.06 11.44
CA PHE A 125 -5.57 10.66 12.34
C PHE A 125 -6.06 10.72 13.80
N ALA A 126 -7.26 11.26 14.02
CA ALA A 126 -7.84 11.37 15.36
C ALA A 126 -8.02 9.99 16.01
N ALA A 127 -8.43 8.99 15.23
CA ALA A 127 -8.55 7.61 15.70
C ALA A 127 -7.21 7.01 16.11
N LEU A 128 -6.15 7.18 15.30
CA LEU A 128 -4.81 6.70 15.63
C LEU A 128 -4.26 7.38 16.90
N VAL A 129 -4.43 8.70 17.04
CA VAL A 129 -4.01 9.43 18.24
C VAL A 129 -4.73 8.91 19.47
N LYS A 130 -6.05 8.68 19.39
CA LYS A 130 -6.84 8.11 20.49
C LYS A 130 -6.34 6.72 20.89
N ILE A 131 -6.09 5.83 19.93
CA ILE A 131 -5.57 4.48 20.19
C ILE A 131 -4.21 4.54 20.91
N ARG A 132 -3.32 5.45 20.48
CA ARG A 132 -2.01 5.67 21.11
C ARG A 132 -2.16 6.21 22.54
N GLU A 133 -3.06 7.14 22.78
CA GLU A 133 -3.32 7.70 24.10
C GLU A 133 -3.91 6.67 25.08
N ASP A 134 -4.83 5.82 24.60
CA ASP A 134 -5.43 4.77 25.41
C ASP A 134 -4.43 3.67 25.78
N ASP A 135 -3.53 3.33 24.84
CA ASP A 135 -2.39 2.46 25.13
C ASP A 135 -1.49 3.10 26.20
N PHE A 136 -1.16 4.38 26.03
CA PHE A 136 -0.36 5.17 26.97
C PHE A 136 -0.90 5.11 28.40
N LYS A 137 -2.18 5.45 28.57
CA LYS A 137 -2.86 5.39 29.85
C LYS A 137 -2.87 3.98 30.43
N SER A 138 -3.02 2.95 29.59
CA SER A 138 -3.06 1.56 30.04
C SER A 138 -1.72 1.09 30.59
N ALA A 139 -0.60 1.42 29.94
CA ALA A 139 0.71 1.03 30.45
C ALA A 139 1.16 1.85 31.67
N ILE A 140 0.72 3.11 31.82
CA ILE A 140 0.90 3.85 33.09
C ILE A 140 0.16 3.13 34.23
N ARG A 141 -1.10 2.74 34.02
CA ARG A 141 -1.89 2.02 35.03
C ARG A 141 -1.29 0.67 35.42
N SER A 142 -0.65 -0.03 34.49
CA SER A 142 0.04 -1.30 34.75
C SER A 142 1.43 -1.14 35.35
N GLY A 143 1.88 0.08 35.68
CA GLY A 143 3.21 0.35 36.23
C GLY A 143 4.35 0.09 35.24
N SER A 144 4.04 -0.05 33.94
CA SER A 144 5.02 -0.29 32.89
C SER A 144 5.65 1.04 32.47
N ARG A 145 6.99 1.13 32.50
CA ARG A 145 7.72 2.34 32.09
C ARG A 145 7.59 2.49 30.57
N TRP A 146 6.92 3.55 30.14
CA TRP A 146 6.92 3.98 28.75
C TRP A 146 8.35 4.35 28.30
N PRO A 147 8.77 3.98 27.08
CA PRO A 147 10.02 4.46 26.52
C PRO A 147 10.01 6.00 26.54
N ASN A 148 11.03 6.61 27.13
CA ASN A 148 11.20 8.06 27.10
C ASN A 148 11.32 8.53 25.65
N SER A 149 10.70 9.67 25.32
CA SER A 149 10.73 10.35 24.02
C SER A 149 12.11 10.88 23.57
N ALA A 150 13.19 10.49 24.24
CA ALA A 150 14.51 11.10 24.11
C ALA A 150 15.36 10.54 22.95
N THR A 151 14.87 9.59 22.16
CA THR A 151 15.59 9.06 20.99
C THR A 151 14.76 9.29 19.73
N TYR A 152 14.97 10.46 19.10
CA TYR A 152 14.52 10.74 17.74
C TYR A 152 15.33 9.90 16.75
N GLY A 153 14.92 8.66 16.59
CA GLY A 153 15.30 7.83 15.46
C GLY A 153 14.08 7.02 15.09
N ASN A 154 13.57 7.20 13.88
CA ASN A 154 12.66 6.20 13.31
C ASN A 154 13.37 4.85 13.47
N PRO A 155 12.78 3.84 14.15
CA PRO A 155 13.39 2.54 14.17
C PRO A 155 13.56 2.12 12.71
N PRO A 156 14.77 1.69 12.29
CA PRO A 156 14.94 1.16 10.96
C PRO A 156 13.89 0.08 10.77
N GLY A 157 13.19 0.11 9.63
CA GLY A 157 12.26 -0.95 9.25
C GLY A 157 12.90 -2.33 9.49
N PRO A 158 12.09 -3.38 9.70
CA PRO A 158 12.59 -4.69 10.14
C PRO A 158 13.87 -5.06 9.39
N LYS A 159 14.97 -5.25 10.14
CA LYS A 159 16.28 -5.54 9.54
C LYS A 159 16.13 -6.76 8.65
N VAL A 160 16.31 -6.55 7.35
CA VAL A 160 16.25 -7.62 6.37
C VAL A 160 17.48 -8.50 6.60
N ASN A 161 17.28 -9.64 7.26
CA ASN A 161 18.36 -10.58 7.56
C ASN A 161 18.77 -11.42 6.35
N CYS A 162 18.08 -11.26 5.21
CA CYS A 162 18.37 -11.96 3.98
C CYS A 162 18.67 -10.94 2.88
N THR A 163 19.93 -10.92 2.43
CA THR A 163 20.43 -10.04 1.35
C THR A 163 20.42 -10.72 -0.02
N SER A 164 19.87 -11.93 -0.13
CA SER A 164 19.79 -12.63 -1.41
C SER A 164 18.73 -11.99 -2.31
N GLU A 165 18.98 -11.96 -3.62
CA GLU A 165 18.02 -11.48 -4.64
C GLU A 165 16.69 -12.27 -4.64
N TRP A 166 16.69 -13.44 -4.01
CA TRP A 166 15.54 -14.35 -3.89
C TRP A 166 14.69 -14.08 -2.65
N CYS A 167 15.24 -13.40 -1.65
CA CYS A 167 14.51 -12.95 -0.48
C CYS A 167 13.86 -11.61 -0.78
N ARG A 168 12.58 -11.63 -1.19
CA ARG A 168 11.76 -10.41 -1.21
C ARG A 168 11.21 -10.19 0.19
N PRO A 169 11.76 -9.25 0.98
CA PRO A 169 11.26 -8.98 2.31
C PRO A 169 9.80 -8.54 2.23
N ARG A 170 8.93 -9.33 2.86
CA ARG A 170 7.53 -8.97 3.03
C ARG A 170 7.37 -7.93 4.13
N TYR A 171 6.37 -7.07 3.98
CA TYR A 171 5.95 -6.18 5.04
C TYR A 171 5.46 -7.00 6.24
N ARG A 172 6.31 -7.12 7.26
CA ARG A 172 6.02 -7.86 8.49
C ARG A 172 5.91 -6.91 9.66
N LEU A 173 4.93 -7.19 10.51
CA LEU A 173 4.74 -6.47 11.75
C LEU A 173 5.63 -7.07 12.86
N SER A 174 6.08 -6.23 13.79
CA SER A 174 6.65 -6.68 15.05
C SER A 174 5.54 -7.02 16.06
N SER A 175 5.87 -7.76 17.12
CA SER A 175 4.90 -8.09 18.17
C SER A 175 4.27 -6.85 18.82
N ARG A 176 5.03 -5.74 18.91
CA ARG A 176 4.48 -4.45 19.39
C ARG A 176 3.44 -3.90 18.41
N GLU A 177 3.72 -3.93 17.11
CA GLU A 177 2.79 -3.47 16.07
C GLU A 177 1.53 -4.34 16.04
N GLU A 178 1.68 -5.67 16.08
CA GLU A 178 0.55 -6.62 16.09
C GLU A 178 -0.41 -6.38 17.25
N SER A 179 0.09 -5.94 18.41
CA SER A 179 -0.74 -5.64 19.59
C SER A 179 -1.79 -4.54 19.34
N PHE A 180 -1.61 -3.69 18.33
CA PHE A 180 -2.55 -2.63 17.96
C PHE A 180 -3.66 -3.10 17.03
N LEU A 181 -3.50 -4.21 16.30
CA LEU A 181 -4.47 -4.66 15.29
C LEU A 181 -5.87 -4.86 15.88
N GLY A 182 -5.97 -5.45 17.08
CA GLY A 182 -7.25 -5.63 17.76
C GLY A 182 -7.95 -4.31 18.10
N LYS A 183 -7.19 -3.28 18.49
CA LYS A 183 -7.73 -1.94 18.81
C LYS A 183 -8.15 -1.19 17.55
N ILE A 184 -7.36 -1.33 16.48
CA ILE A 184 -7.63 -0.73 15.17
C ILE A 184 -8.91 -1.30 14.58
N ALA A 185 -9.09 -2.63 14.62
CA ALA A 185 -10.28 -3.29 14.09
C ALA A 185 -11.58 -2.89 14.81
N GLN A 186 -11.51 -2.42 16.06
CA GLN A 186 -12.65 -1.94 16.82
C GLN A 186 -13.00 -0.47 16.54
N SER A 187 -12.12 0.27 15.86
CA SER A 187 -12.33 1.69 15.58
C SER A 187 -13.17 1.88 14.32
N GLU A 188 -14.36 2.48 14.46
CA GLU A 188 -15.25 2.82 13.34
C GLU A 188 -14.55 3.65 12.27
N ALA A 189 -13.79 4.68 12.67
CA ALA A 189 -13.07 5.57 11.77
C ALA A 189 -11.87 4.93 11.04
N LEU A 190 -11.49 3.70 11.41
CA LEU A 190 -10.45 2.90 10.75
C LEU A 190 -11.03 1.64 10.12
N LYS A 191 -12.36 1.58 9.97
CA LYS A 191 -12.98 0.53 9.19
C LYS A 191 -12.49 0.60 7.77
N VAL A 192 -12.31 -0.59 7.22
CA VAL A 192 -11.93 -0.76 5.85
C VAL A 192 -13.22 -1.08 5.12
N ASP A 193 -13.74 -0.10 4.39
CA ASP A 193 -14.92 -0.32 3.56
C ASP A 193 -14.53 -1.36 2.50
N GLY A 194 -15.16 -2.53 2.58
CA GLY A 194 -14.94 -3.61 1.62
C GLY A 194 -15.45 -3.17 0.25
N ASN A 195 -14.55 -3.16 -0.73
CA ASN A 195 -14.91 -3.04 -2.14
C ASN A 195 -15.42 -4.38 -2.69
#